data_AF-A0A8J7S801-F1
#
_entry.id   AF-A0A8J7S801-F1
#
_cell.length_a   1.000
_cell.length_b   1.000
_cell.length_c   1.000
_cell.angle_alpha   90.00
_cell.angle_beta   90.00
_cell.angle_gamma   90.00
#
_symmetry.space_group_name_H-M   'P 1'
#
loop_
_entity.id
_entity.type
_entity.pdbx_description
1 polymer ?
#
loop_
_entity_poly.entity_id
_entity_poly.type
_entity_poly.pdbx_seq_one_letter_code
_entity_poly.pdbx_strand_id
1 'polypeptide(L)'
;MSTPLELRGLQQPFQAEPGQERQQLKTPESADSFSDMLSRAVNSVDETMKTSEQSIQDFAAGKTENVHEVMINMQRAQLSFQMMVEMRNKAIETYQEISRMQI
;
A
#
# COMPACT_ATOMS: atom_id res chain seq x y z
N MET A 1 -25.14 -59.95 -41.02
CA MET A 1 -25.12 -58.55 -41.48
C MET A 1 -24.38 -57.76 -40.43
N SER A 2 -23.13 -57.42 -40.72
CA SER A 2 -22.25 -56.63 -39.87
C SER A 2 -22.57 -55.15 -40.07
N THR A 3 -22.70 -54.39 -38.99
CA THR A 3 -22.69 -52.92 -39.10
C THR A 3 -21.84 -52.35 -37.97
N PRO A 4 -20.89 -51.44 -38.26
CA PRO A 4 -19.71 -51.19 -37.42
C PRO A 4 -19.89 -49.99 -36.47
N LEU A 5 -19.02 -49.95 -35.45
CA LEU A 5 -18.74 -48.77 -34.64
C LEU A 5 -18.19 -47.64 -35.53
N GLU A 6 -18.89 -46.50 -35.59
CA GLU A 6 -18.30 -45.24 -36.06
C GLU A 6 -17.93 -44.35 -34.88
N LEU A 7 -16.66 -44.48 -34.45
CA LEU A 7 -15.95 -43.42 -33.74
C LEU A 7 -15.59 -42.34 -34.78
N ARG A 8 -16.41 -41.31 -34.91
CA ARG A 8 -16.08 -40.09 -35.67
C ARG A 8 -16.29 -38.89 -34.76
N GLY A 9 -15.20 -38.45 -34.15
CA GLY A 9 -15.09 -37.07 -33.71
C GLY A 9 -15.28 -36.14 -34.91
N LEU A 10 -15.87 -34.98 -34.65
CA LEU A 10 -15.40 -33.64 -35.04
C LEU A 10 -16.57 -32.66 -34.90
N GLN A 11 -16.34 -31.65 -34.05
CA GLN A 11 -17.00 -30.34 -34.06
C GLN A 11 -18.53 -30.30 -33.92
N GLN A 12 -19.01 -30.19 -32.69
CA GLN A 12 -20.15 -29.32 -32.42
C GLN A 12 -19.57 -27.91 -32.22
N PRO A 13 -19.94 -26.90 -33.02
CA PRO A 13 -19.60 -25.52 -32.68
C PRO A 13 -20.28 -25.20 -31.35
N PHE A 14 -19.48 -24.76 -30.38
CA PHE A 14 -19.94 -24.22 -29.13
C PHE A 14 -20.91 -23.06 -29.43
N GLN A 15 -22.22 -23.34 -29.35
CA GLN A 15 -23.27 -22.33 -29.43
C GLN A 15 -23.20 -21.54 -28.11
N ALA A 16 -22.72 -20.31 -28.19
CA ALA A 16 -22.75 -19.37 -27.08
C ALA A 16 -24.18 -18.82 -26.94
N GLU A 17 -24.94 -19.35 -25.98
CA GLU A 17 -26.18 -18.71 -25.52
C GLU A 17 -25.86 -17.48 -24.64
N PRO A 18 -26.70 -16.43 -24.72
CA PRO A 18 -26.40 -15.09 -24.26
C PRO A 18 -26.71 -14.88 -22.77
N GLY A 19 -25.99 -13.97 -22.11
CA GLY A 19 -26.47 -13.37 -20.86
C GLY A 19 -25.81 -13.82 -19.56
N GLN A 20 -24.54 -14.21 -19.56
CA GLN A 20 -23.74 -14.11 -18.34
C GLN A 20 -22.94 -12.82 -18.40
N GLU A 21 -23.47 -11.82 -17.69
CA GLU A 21 -22.80 -10.57 -17.33
C GLU A 21 -21.31 -10.85 -17.18
N ARG A 22 -20.51 -10.25 -18.06
CA ARG A 22 -19.13 -9.94 -17.72
C ARG A 22 -19.26 -9.12 -16.47
N GLN A 23 -19.11 -9.77 -15.32
CA GLN A 23 -19.02 -9.11 -14.04
C GLN A 23 -17.77 -8.28 -14.18
N GLN A 24 -18.02 -7.03 -14.60
CA GLN A 24 -17.06 -5.98 -14.76
C GLN A 24 -16.43 -5.94 -13.38
N LEU A 25 -15.21 -6.45 -13.27
CA LEU A 25 -14.42 -6.30 -12.07
C LEU A 25 -14.41 -4.81 -11.85
N LYS A 26 -15.27 -4.34 -10.94
CA LYS A 26 -15.23 -2.97 -10.45
C LYS A 26 -13.85 -2.87 -9.85
N THR A 27 -12.93 -2.30 -10.62
CA THR A 27 -11.69 -1.78 -10.08
C THR A 27 -12.13 -0.95 -8.88
N PRO A 28 -11.67 -1.25 -7.66
CA PRO A 28 -12.07 -0.48 -6.50
C PRO A 28 -11.66 0.96 -6.78
N GLU A 29 -12.63 1.77 -7.15
CA GLU A 29 -12.53 3.21 -7.26
C GLU A 29 -12.28 3.65 -5.81
N SER A 30 -11.05 4.11 -5.53
CA SER A 30 -10.51 4.38 -4.19
C SER A 30 -9.75 3.22 -3.52
N ALA A 31 -8.85 2.54 -4.23
CA ALA A 31 -7.58 2.24 -3.58
C ALA A 31 -6.88 3.59 -3.39
N ASP A 32 -6.73 4.04 -2.14
CA ASP A 32 -5.99 5.28 -1.82
C ASP A 32 -4.74 5.38 -2.69
N SER A 33 -4.59 6.48 -3.41
CA SER A 33 -3.45 6.66 -4.30
C SER A 33 -2.18 6.57 -3.45
N PHE A 34 -1.08 6.08 -4.02
CA PHE A 34 0.21 6.08 -3.31
C PHE A 34 0.56 7.47 -2.74
N SER A 35 0.16 8.53 -3.44
CA SER A 35 0.25 9.92 -2.97
C SER A 35 -0.55 10.19 -1.68
N ASP A 36 -1.75 9.62 -1.54
CA ASP A 36 -2.60 9.77 -0.36
C ASP A 36 -2.03 9.00 0.84
N MET A 37 -1.43 7.84 0.60
CA MET A 37 -0.67 7.11 1.63
C MET A 37 0.58 7.87 2.07
N LEU A 38 1.37 8.38 1.12
CA LEU A 38 2.58 9.15 1.41
C LEU A 38 2.25 10.44 2.19
N SER A 39 1.21 11.15 1.77
CA SER A 39 0.75 12.37 2.45
C SER A 39 0.31 12.09 3.88
N ARG A 40 -0.42 11.00 4.12
CA ARG A 40 -0.81 10.58 5.47
C ARG A 40 0.38 10.16 6.32
N ALA A 41 1.37 9.46 5.74
CA ALA A 41 2.58 9.09 6.45
C ALA A 41 3.37 10.33 6.90
N VAL A 42 3.52 11.34 6.02
CA VAL A 42 4.17 12.61 6.35
C VAL A 42 3.43 13.35 7.47
N ASN A 43 2.10 13.46 7.37
CA ASN A 43 1.29 14.10 8.42
C ASN A 43 1.39 13.37 9.76
N SER A 44 1.42 12.04 9.75
CA SER A 44 1.57 11.24 10.97
C SER A 44 2.92 11.43 11.65
N VAL A 45 4.00 11.61 10.87
CA VAL A 45 5.32 11.94 11.42
C VAL A 45 5.32 13.32 12.06
N ASP A 46 4.76 14.33 11.39
CA ASP A 46 4.65 15.70 11.93
C ASP A 46 3.88 15.73 13.26
N GLU A 47 2.76 15.02 13.33
CA GLU A 47 1.93 14.91 14.54
C GLU A 47 2.68 14.19 15.68
N THR A 48 3.46 13.16 15.36
CA THR A 48 4.30 12.43 16.32
C THR A 48 5.45 13.31 16.85
N MET A 49 6.06 14.12 15.98
CA MET A 49 7.11 15.07 16.37
C MET A 49 6.57 16.13 17.33
N LYS A 50 5.42 16.72 17.00
CA LYS A 50 4.77 17.74 17.83
C LYS A 50 4.35 17.20 19.20
N THR A 51 3.83 15.98 19.24
CA THR A 51 3.48 15.29 20.50
C THR A 51 4.73 15.01 21.36
N SER A 52 5.84 14.65 20.71
CA SER A 52 7.12 14.44 21.41
C SER A 52 7.68 15.74 21.97
N GLU A 53 7.64 16.84 21.21
CA GLU A 53 8.06 18.16 21.69
C GLU A 53 7.24 18.63 22.90
N GLN A 54 5.92 18.43 22.85
CA GLN A 54 5.03 18.72 23.96
C GLN A 54 5.40 17.90 25.21
N SER A 55 5.65 16.60 25.04
CA SER A 55 6.06 15.70 26.12
C SER A 55 7.40 16.10 26.73
N ILE A 56 8.35 16.58 25.92
CA ILE A 56 9.65 17.09 26.38
C ILE A 56 9.47 18.38 27.19
N GLN A 57 8.61 19.30 26.74
CA GLN A 57 8.29 20.52 27.49
C GLN A 57 7.62 20.20 28.83
N ASP A 58 6.66 19.28 28.86
CA ASP A 58 5.96 18.91 30.09
C ASP A 58 6.90 18.16 31.07
N PHE A 59 7.84 17.37 30.56
CA PHE A 59 8.92 16.79 31.36
C PHE A 59 9.86 17.86 31.95
N ALA A 60 10.35 18.79 31.11
CA ALA A 60 11.24 19.87 31.54
C ALA A 60 10.57 20.86 32.53
N ALA A 61 9.24 21.02 32.41
CA ALA A 61 8.42 21.80 33.34
C ALA A 61 8.11 21.06 34.65
N GLY A 62 8.57 19.81 34.81
CA GLY A 62 8.36 18.99 36.00
C GLY A 62 6.93 18.43 36.14
N LYS A 63 6.14 18.42 35.07
CA LYS A 63 4.76 17.89 35.07
C LYS A 63 4.69 16.37 34.90
N THR A 64 5.79 15.73 34.49
CA THR A 64 5.86 14.29 34.22
C THR A 64 7.17 13.70 34.74
N GLU A 65 7.11 12.69 35.60
CA GLU A 65 8.28 11.93 36.11
C GLU A 65 8.70 10.76 35.18
N ASN A 66 7.98 10.56 34.07
CA ASN A 66 8.07 9.36 33.25
C ASN A 66 9.15 9.46 32.15
N VAL A 67 10.42 9.64 32.54
CA VAL A 67 11.55 9.73 31.60
C VAL A 67 11.68 8.49 30.69
N HIS A 68 11.15 7.36 31.15
CA HIS A 68 11.13 6.10 30.39
C HIS A 68 10.24 6.19 29.15
N GLU A 69 9.08 6.84 29.28
CA GLU A 69 8.14 7.08 28.20
C GLU A 69 8.71 8.05 27.16
N VAL A 70 9.41 9.10 27.62
CA VAL A 70 10.14 10.04 26.74
C VAL A 70 11.22 9.30 25.93
N MET A 71 12.02 8.44 26.57
CA MET A 71 13.04 7.66 25.86
C MET A 71 12.44 6.68 24.84
N ILE A 72 11.33 6.01 25.17
CA ILE A 72 10.62 5.13 24.23
C ILE A 72 10.08 5.94 23.05
N ASN A 73 9.46 7.08 23.30
CA ASN A 73 8.93 7.95 22.25
C ASN A 73 10.04 8.47 21.33
N MET A 74 11.19 8.86 21.89
CA MET A 74 12.36 9.25 21.08
C MET A 74 12.87 8.10 20.20
N GLN A 75 12.96 6.88 20.72
CA GLN A 75 13.38 5.72 19.91
C GLN A 75 12.39 5.41 18.79
N ARG A 76 11.08 5.50 19.07
CA ARG A 76 10.03 5.31 18.06
C ARG A 76 10.09 6.39 16.98
N ALA A 77 10.33 7.64 17.37
CA ALA A 77 10.49 8.74 16.42
C ALA A 77 11.73 8.54 15.52
N GLN A 78 12.87 8.15 16.11
CA GLN A 78 14.10 7.86 15.37
C GLN A 78 13.90 6.74 14.34
N LEU A 79 13.24 5.64 14.74
CA LEU A 79 12.95 4.52 13.85
C LEU A 79 11.97 4.92 12.73
N SER A 80 10.92 5.65 13.07
CA SER A 80 9.93 6.14 12.10
C SER A 80 10.56 7.07 11.07
N PHE A 81 11.48 7.94 11.50
CA PHE A 81 12.24 8.80 10.61
C PHE A 81 13.14 8.02 9.66
N GLN A 82 13.86 7.01 10.16
CA GLN A 82 14.68 6.13 9.31
C GLN A 82 13.84 5.44 8.24
N MET A 83 12.67 4.90 8.62
CA MET A 83 11.74 4.29 7.66
C MET A 83 11.22 5.31 6.62
N MET A 84 10.95 6.55 7.03
CA MET A 84 10.53 7.61 6.10
C MET A 84 11.63 7.95 5.09
N VAL A 85 12.90 8.00 5.51
CA VAL A 85 14.03 8.24 4.60
C VAL A 85 14.14 7.12 3.56
N GLU A 86 14.00 5.87 3.99
CA GLU A 86 13.98 4.71 3.08
C GLU A 86 12.80 4.76 2.12
N MET A 87 11.59 5.08 2.59
CA MET A 87 10.43 5.28 1.72
C MET A 87 10.65 6.41 0.70
N ARG A 88 11.26 7.53 1.11
CA ARG A 88 11.60 8.63 0.20
C ARG A 88 12.56 8.17 -0.89
N ASN A 89 13.63 7.47 -0.50
CA ASN A 89 14.61 6.94 -1.44
C ASN A 89 13.94 5.96 -2.42
N LYS A 90 13.09 5.06 -1.91
CA LYS A 90 12.37 4.09 -2.74
C LYS A 90 11.37 4.74 -3.70
N ALA A 91 10.68 5.79 -3.27
CA ALA A 91 9.79 6.56 -4.14
C ALA A 91 10.55 7.23 -5.29
N ILE A 92 11.72 7.81 -5.00
CA ILE A 92 12.60 8.41 -6.01
C ILE A 92 13.12 7.35 -6.99
N GLU A 93 13.60 6.20 -6.49
CA GLU A 93 14.04 5.08 -7.33
C GLU A 93 12.92 4.57 -8.25
N THR A 94 11.73 4.38 -7.69
CA THR A 94 10.57 3.88 -8.43
C THR A 94 10.16 4.86 -9.53
N TYR A 95 10.19 6.17 -9.25
CA TYR A 95 9.95 7.19 -10.27
C TYR A 95 11.00 7.14 -11.38
N GLN A 96 12.29 7.01 -11.03
CA GLN A 96 13.37 6.88 -12.02
C GLN A 96 13.22 5.63 -12.88
N GLU A 97 12.83 4.50 -12.29
CA GLU A 97 12.63 3.23 -13.00
C GLU A 97 11.49 3.33 -14.02
N ILE A 98 10.35 3.89 -13.62
CA ILE A 98 9.20 4.12 -14.52
C ILE A 98 9.60 5.05 -15.67
N SER A 99 10.39 6.10 -15.39
CA SER A 99 10.88 7.01 -16.44
C SER A 99 11.83 6.34 -17.43
N ARG A 100 12.60 5.32 -17.03
CA ARG A 100 13.50 4.56 -17.92
C ARG A 100 12.76 3.55 -18.79
N MET A 101 11.59 3.08 -18.37
CA MET A 101 10.75 2.17 -19.16
C MET A 101 9.98 2.87 -20.30
N GLN A 102 9.82 4.19 -20.24
CA GLN A 102 9.02 4.95 -21.22
C GLN A 102 9.83 5.57 -22.39
N ILE A 103 11.15 5.33 -22.44
CA ILE A 103 12.01 5.74 -23.57
C ILE A 103 12.30 4.58 -24.52
#